data_AF-A0A954P9D2-F1
#
_entry.id   AF-A0A954P9D2-F1
#
_cell.length_a   1.000
_cell.length_b   1.000
_cell.length_c   1.000
_cell.angle_alpha   90.00
_cell.angle_beta   90.00
_cell.angle_gamma   90.00
#
_symmetry.space_group_name_H-M   'P 1'
#
loop_
_entity.id
_entity.type
_entity.pdbx_description
1 polymer ?
#
loop_
_entity_poly.entity_id
_entity_poly.type
_entity_poly.pdbx_seq_one_letter_code
_entity_poly.pdbx_strand_id
1 'polypeptide(L)'
;MTRSARWLGLVVFLVICLAAGGLGAIATTPEIAGWYQTLEKPSWNPPAGVFGPVWTTLYLMMGVAAWSVWRPAGLKAAARPLTIFGVQLGLNVAWSWIFFGLHQPGWAFVE
;
A
#
# COMPACT_ATOMS: atom_id res chain seq x y z
N MET A 1 10.04 9.15 24.74
CA MET A 1 9.22 9.94 23.77
C MET A 1 8.06 10.58 24.49
N THR A 2 7.78 11.86 24.20
CA THR A 2 6.62 12.58 24.71
C THR A 2 5.32 12.06 24.09
N ARG A 3 4.17 12.33 24.71
CA ARG A 3 2.85 11.97 24.17
C ARG A 3 2.62 12.57 22.78
N SER A 4 3.01 13.83 22.58
CA SER A 4 2.89 14.52 21.28
C SER A 4 3.73 13.87 20.19
N ALA A 5 4.97 13.46 20.50
CA ALA A 5 5.82 12.75 19.54
C ALA A 5 5.23 11.41 19.08
N ARG A 6 4.50 10.72 19.97
CA ARG A 6 3.82 9.46 19.60
C ARG A 6 2.70 9.70 18.59
N TRP A 7 1.85 10.70 18.83
CA TRP A 7 0.75 11.02 17.92
C TRP A 7 1.25 11.58 16.58
N LEU A 8 2.28 12.42 16.60
CA LEU A 8 2.91 12.89 15.37
C LEU A 8 3.44 11.71 14.54
N GLY A 9 4.13 10.75 15.18
CA GLY A 9 4.59 9.56 14.50
C GLY A 9 3.45 8.74 13.88
N LEU A 10 2.31 8.60 14.58
CA LEU A 10 1.14 7.90 14.02
C LEU A 10 0.66 8.57 12.74
N VAL A 11 0.48 9.89 12.77
CA VAL A 11 0.06 10.66 11.59
C VAL A 11 1.06 10.47 10.45
N VAL A 12 2.36 10.53 10.74
CA VAL A 12 3.41 10.32 9.72
C VAL A 12 3.29 8.94 9.08
N PHE A 13 3.17 7.86 9.85
CA PHE A 13 3.05 6.51 9.29
C PHE A 13 1.75 6.31 8.49
N LEU A 14 0.64 6.88 8.96
CA LEU A 14 -0.63 6.85 8.23
C LEU A 14 -0.52 7.58 6.88
N VAL A 15 0.07 8.78 6.88
CA VAL A 15 0.28 9.56 5.65
C VAL A 15 1.18 8.82 4.67
N ILE A 16 2.27 8.20 5.15
CA ILE A 16 3.16 7.40 4.30
C ILE A 16 2.41 6.25 3.63
N CYS A 17 1.62 5.49 4.38
CA CYS A 17 0.89 4.33 3.83
C CYS A 17 -0.22 4.76 2.86
N LEU A 18 -0.99 5.81 3.20
CA LEU A 18 -2.01 6.34 2.30
C LEU A 18 -1.40 6.97 1.03
N ALA A 19 -0.24 7.62 1.15
CA ALA A 19 0.49 8.16 0.01
C ALA A 19 0.96 7.04 -0.92
N ALA A 20 1.45 5.91 -0.39
CA ALA A 20 1.77 4.73 -1.19
C ALA A 20 0.54 4.22 -1.95
N GLY A 21 -0.61 4.12 -1.28
CA GLY A 21 -1.88 3.80 -1.93
C GLY A 21 -2.28 4.77 -3.04
N GLY A 22 -2.11 6.07 -2.79
CA GLY A 22 -2.33 7.11 -3.79
C GLY A 22 -1.40 6.98 -5.00
N LEU A 23 -0.11 6.71 -4.77
CA LEU A 23 0.87 6.49 -5.84
C LEU A 23 0.54 5.28 -6.70
N GLY A 24 0.08 4.18 -6.09
CA GLY A 24 -0.42 3.03 -6.84
C GLY A 24 -1.71 3.37 -7.62
N ALA A 25 -2.62 4.11 -7.00
CA ALA A 25 -3.88 4.52 -7.63
C ALA A 25 -3.70 5.40 -8.88
N ILE A 26 -2.59 6.14 -9.00
CA ILE A 26 -2.25 6.91 -10.22
C ILE A 26 -2.12 5.97 -11.43
N ALA A 27 -1.46 4.83 -11.27
CA ALA A 27 -1.33 3.83 -12.33
C ALA A 27 -2.64 3.05 -12.55
N THR A 28 -3.36 2.75 -11.46
CA THR A 28 -4.54 1.88 -11.51
C THR A 28 -5.77 2.59 -12.07
N THR A 29 -6.10 3.80 -11.59
CA THR A 29 -7.41 4.44 -11.83
C THR A 29 -7.77 4.65 -13.31
N PRO A 30 -6.85 5.14 -14.17
CA PRO A 30 -7.15 5.34 -15.59
C PRO A 30 -7.48 4.03 -16.32
N GLU A 31 -6.88 2.93 -15.88
CA GLU A 31 -6.93 1.63 -16.56
C GLU A 31 -8.15 0.80 -16.15
N ILE A 32 -8.83 1.14 -15.05
CA ILE A 32 -10.01 0.41 -14.55
C ILE A 32 -11.14 0.38 -15.59
N ALA A 33 -11.41 1.49 -16.26
CA ALA A 33 -12.48 1.59 -17.26
C ALA A 33 -12.01 1.18 -18.68
N GLY A 34 -10.70 1.08 -18.90
CA GLY A 34 -10.08 0.73 -20.17
C GLY A 34 -9.60 -0.72 -20.19
N TRP A 35 -8.28 -0.90 -20.22
CA TRP A 35 -7.62 -2.21 -20.34
C TRP A 35 -8.12 -3.25 -19.34
N TYR A 36 -8.37 -2.86 -18.09
CA TYR A 36 -8.83 -3.82 -17.08
C TYR A 36 -10.20 -4.43 -17.41
N GLN A 37 -11.06 -3.74 -18.17
CA GLN A 37 -12.35 -4.30 -18.61
C GLN A 37 -12.19 -5.36 -19.70
N THR A 38 -11.12 -5.31 -20.50
CA THR A 38 -10.90 -6.26 -21.61
C THR A 38 -10.32 -7.60 -21.14
N LEU A 39 -9.93 -7.70 -19.87
CA LEU A 39 -9.40 -8.94 -19.30
C LEU A 39 -10.53 -9.95 -19.04
N GLU A 40 -10.29 -11.19 -19.45
CA GLU A 40 -11.09 -12.34 -19.02
C GLU A 40 -10.85 -12.59 -17.52
N LYS A 41 -11.81 -12.17 -16.70
CA LYS A 41 -11.76 -12.30 -15.24
C LYS A 41 -12.57 -13.51 -14.80
N PRO A 42 -12.11 -14.28 -13.81
CA PRO A 42 -12.88 -15.39 -13.28
C PRO A 42 -14.16 -14.90 -12.60
N SER A 43 -15.19 -15.75 -12.53
CA SER A 43 -16.50 -15.43 -11.95
C SER A 43 -16.45 -15.06 -10.45
N TRP A 44 -15.38 -15.41 -9.76
CA TRP A 44 -15.15 -15.09 -8.34
C TRP A 44 -14.38 -13.78 -8.13
N ASN A 45 -14.05 -13.02 -9.18
CA ASN A 45 -13.41 -11.72 -9.04
C ASN A 45 -14.35 -10.74 -8.28
N PRO A 46 -13.89 -10.09 -7.19
CA PRO A 46 -14.73 -9.18 -6.44
C PRO A 46 -15.24 -8.00 -7.27
N PRO A 47 -16.39 -7.39 -6.88
CA PRO A 47 -16.86 -6.16 -7.52
C PRO A 47 -15.86 -5.00 -7.35
N ALA A 48 -15.71 -4.17 -8.38
CA ALA A 48 -14.74 -3.07 -8.41
C ALA A 48 -14.86 -2.09 -7.21
N GLY A 49 -16.08 -1.83 -6.75
CA GLY A 49 -16.34 -0.93 -5.62
C GLY A 49 -15.77 -1.42 -4.27
N VAL A 50 -15.45 -2.71 -4.13
CA VAL A 50 -14.93 -3.28 -2.87
C VAL A 50 -13.44 -2.97 -2.70
N PHE A 51 -12.69 -2.81 -3.79
CA PHE A 51 -11.24 -2.62 -3.75
C PHE A 51 -10.83 -1.33 -3.03
N GLY A 52 -11.53 -0.21 -3.27
CA GLY A 52 -11.23 1.07 -2.64
C GLY A 52 -11.28 1.03 -1.11
N PRO A 53 -12.40 0.61 -0.50
CA PRO A 53 -12.51 0.45 0.95
C PRO A 53 -11.49 -0.54 1.52
N VAL A 54 -11.31 -1.71 0.89
CA VAL A 54 -10.36 -2.74 1.37
C VAL A 54 -8.94 -2.20 1.41
N TRP A 55 -8.44 -1.62 0.32
CA TRP A 55 -7.10 -1.07 0.28
C TRP A 55 -6.92 0.10 1.25
N THR A 56 -7.91 0.99 1.36
CA THR A 56 -7.87 2.08 2.34
C THR A 56 -7.73 1.55 3.77
N THR A 57 -8.55 0.57 4.15
CA THR A 57 -8.46 -0.08 5.46
C THR A 57 -7.09 -0.73 5.67
N LEU A 58 -6.57 -1.44 4.66
CA LEU A 58 -5.26 -2.07 4.73
C LEU A 58 -4.13 -1.04 4.94
N TYR A 59 -4.11 0.07 4.21
CA TYR A 59 -3.09 1.11 4.39
C TYR A 59 -3.16 1.78 5.77
N LEU A 60 -4.37 2.00 6.31
CA LEU A 60 -4.54 2.49 7.67
C LEU A 60 -3.99 1.49 8.70
N MET A 61 -4.30 0.20 8.53
CA MET A 61 -3.80 -0.87 9.40
C MET A 61 -2.27 -0.99 9.33
N MET A 62 -1.67 -0.91 8.14
CA MET A 62 -0.23 -0.90 7.95
C MET A 62 0.43 0.29 8.66
N GLY A 63 -0.13 1.49 8.54
CA GLY A 63 0.38 2.68 9.22
C GLY A 63 0.34 2.55 10.74
N VAL A 64 -0.76 2.01 11.29
CA VAL A 64 -0.88 1.69 12.73
C VAL A 64 0.14 0.62 13.16
N ALA A 65 0.36 -0.40 12.34
CA ALA A 65 1.33 -1.46 12.63
C ALA A 65 2.77 -0.92 12.65
N ALA A 66 3.18 -0.17 11.62
CA ALA A 66 4.51 0.46 11.54
C ALA A 66 4.74 1.43 12.71
N TRP A 67 3.73 2.24 13.04
CA TRP A 67 3.76 3.09 14.22
C TRP A 67 3.91 2.30 15.52
N SER A 68 3.21 1.18 15.67
CA SER A 68 3.26 0.35 16.88
C SER A 68 4.64 -0.28 17.09
N VAL A 69 5.34 -0.62 16.00
CA VAL A 69 6.74 -1.10 16.04
C VAL A 69 7.71 0.04 16.37
N TRP A 70 7.48 1.24 15.85
CA TRP A 70 8.32 2.40 16.11
C TRP A 70 8.15 3.00 17.52
N ARG A 71 6.92 3.05 18.04
CA ARG A 71 6.54 3.77 19.27
C ARG A 71 7.35 3.41 20.54
N PRO A 72 7.74 2.15 20.80
CA PRO A 72 8.40 1.78 22.06
C PRO A 72 9.81 2.37 22.22
N ALA A 73 10.60 2.37 21.14
CA ALA A 73 12.03 2.65 21.22
C ALA A 73 12.58 3.47 20.03
N GLY A 74 11.71 3.97 19.14
CA GLY A 74 12.06 4.79 18.00
C GLY A 74 12.81 4.03 16.90
N LEU A 75 13.39 4.79 15.95
CA LEU A 75 13.96 4.24 14.72
C LEU A 75 15.15 3.31 14.93
N LYS A 76 16.03 3.55 15.92
CA LYS A 76 17.21 2.71 16.12
C LYS A 76 16.84 1.27 16.43
N ALA A 77 15.88 1.05 17.33
CA ALA A 77 15.40 -0.29 17.68
C ALA A 77 14.50 -0.89 16.59
N ALA A 78 13.74 -0.04 15.89
CA ALA A 78 12.81 -0.46 14.84
C ALA A 78 13.43 -0.50 13.43
N ALA A 79 14.74 -0.26 13.28
CA ALA A 79 15.37 -0.04 11.98
C ALA A 79 15.14 -1.23 11.03
N ARG A 80 15.52 -2.44 11.46
CA ARG A 80 15.36 -3.65 10.65
C ARG A 80 13.91 -3.92 10.23
N PRO A 81 12.91 -4.00 11.14
CA PRO A 81 11.53 -4.26 10.73
C PRO A 81 10.96 -3.13 9.87
N LEU A 82 11.30 -1.86 10.12
CA LEU A 82 10.83 -0.74 9.31
C LEU A 82 11.49 -0.70 7.93
N THR A 83 12.74 -1.13 7.79
CA THR A 83 13.39 -1.27 6.48
C THR A 83 12.70 -2.36 5.65
N ILE A 84 12.42 -3.52 6.25
CA ILE A 84 11.69 -4.60 5.57
C ILE A 84 10.29 -4.12 5.17
N PHE A 85 9.59 -3.45 6.08
CA PHE A 85 8.29 -2.83 5.78
C PHE A 85 8.38 -1.80 4.65
N GLY A 86 9.42 -0.95 4.63
CA GLY A 86 9.63 0.02 3.56
C GLY A 86 9.85 -0.64 2.19
N VAL A 87 10.61 -1.75 2.14
CA VAL A 87 10.77 -2.55 0.91
C VAL A 87 9.43 -3.14 0.48
N GLN A 88 8.68 -3.74 1.43
CA GLN A 88 7.35 -4.30 1.15
C GLN A 88 6.37 -3.24 0.64
N LEU A 89 6.39 -2.04 1.20
CA LEU A 89 5.54 -0.92 0.74
C LEU A 89 5.98 -0.43 -0.65
N GLY A 90 7.29 -0.43 -0.93
CA GLY A 90 7.82 -0.10 -2.25
C GLY A 90 7.38 -1.09 -3.32
N LEU A 91 7.45 -2.39 -3.03
CA LEU A 91 6.90 -3.45 -3.89
C LEU A 91 5.40 -3.23 -4.10
N ASN A 92 4.65 -3.03 -3.01
CA ASN A 92 3.21 -2.79 -3.08
C ASN A 92 2.80 -1.62 -4.02
N VAL A 93 3.59 -0.55 -4.10
CA VAL A 93 3.41 0.50 -5.10
C VAL A 93 3.77 0.01 -6.51
N ALA A 94 4.95 -0.62 -6.65
CA ALA A 94 5.44 -1.16 -7.92
C ALA A 94 4.42 -2.09 -8.59
N TRP A 95 3.69 -2.89 -7.82
CA TRP A 95 2.64 -3.79 -8.33
C TRP A 95 1.60 -3.08 -9.18
N SER A 96 1.15 -1.91 -8.72
CA SER A 96 0.15 -1.14 -9.46
C SER A 96 0.71 -0.65 -10.80
N TRP A 97 1.99 -0.26 -10.83
CA TRP A 97 2.67 0.17 -12.05
C TRP A 97 2.95 -0.99 -13.00
N ILE A 98 3.35 -2.15 -12.50
CA ILE A 98 3.62 -3.32 -13.34
C ILE A 98 2.32 -3.89 -13.91
N PHE A 99 1.28 -4.03 -13.08
CA PHE A 99 0.00 -4.59 -13.50
C PHE A 99 -0.76 -3.64 -14.40
N PHE A 100 -1.08 -2.43 -13.93
CA PHE A 100 -1.92 -1.48 -14.65
C PHE A 100 -1.12 -0.57 -15.59
N GLY A 101 0.05 -0.08 -15.17
CA GLY A 101 0.84 0.84 -16.00
C GLY A 101 1.53 0.14 -17.18
N LEU A 102 2.08 -1.07 -16.97
CA LEU A 102 2.81 -1.82 -18.00
C LEU A 102 1.99 -2.93 -18.66
N HIS A 103 0.77 -3.20 -18.17
CA HIS A 103 -0.08 -4.31 -18.62
C HIS A 103 0.64 -5.67 -18.57
N GLN A 104 1.48 -5.89 -17.55
CA GLN A 104 2.29 -7.10 -17.40
C GLN A 104 1.83 -7.95 -16.20
N PRO A 105 0.67 -8.62 -16.27
CA PRO A 105 0.14 -9.40 -15.16
C PRO A 105 1.05 -10.56 -14.73
N GLY A 106 1.85 -11.12 -15.65
CA GLY A 106 2.83 -12.16 -15.33
C GLY A 106 3.96 -11.68 -14.42
N TRP A 107 4.46 -10.46 -14.64
CA TRP A 107 5.48 -9.87 -13.76
C TRP A 107 4.88 -9.40 -12.45
N ALA A 108 3.65 -8.86 -12.47
CA ALA A 108 2.92 -8.51 -11.27
C ALA A 108 2.54 -9.73 -10.39
N PHE A 109 2.59 -10.95 -10.93
CA PHE A 109 2.43 -12.17 -10.15
C PHE A 109 3.72 -12.62 -9.45
N VAL A 110 4.89 -12.29 -10.03
CA VAL A 110 6.20 -12.67 -9.48
C VAL A 110 6.65 -11.75 -8.35
N GLU A 111 6.29 -10.48 -8.45
CA GLU A 111 6.51 -9.47 -7.41
C GLU A 111 5.72 -9.79 -6.12
#